data_AF-Q84F90-F1
#
_entry.id   AF-Q84F90-F1
#
_cell.length_a   1.000
_cell.length_b   1.000
_cell.length_c   1.000
_cell.angle_alpha   90.00
_cell.angle_beta   90.00
_cell.angle_gamma   90.00
#
_symmetry.space_group_name_H-M   'P 1'
#
loop_
_entity.id
_entity.type
_entity.pdbx_description
1 polymer ?
#
loop_
_entity_poly.entity_id
_entity_poly.type
_entity_poly.pdbx_seq_one_letter_code
_entity_poly.pdbx_strand_id
1 'polypeptide(L)'
;MKIVLINKSKKFFVFSFIFVMMLSLSFVNGEVAKADSGKNYKIIGYYPSWGAYGRDFQVWDMDVSKVSHINYAFADICWEGRHGNPDPTGPNPQTWSCQDENGVIDAPNGTIVMGDPWIDAQKANPGDVWDEPIRGNFKQLLKLKKSHPHLKTFISVGGWTWSNRFSDVAADPAARENSAASPVEFLRKYGFDGVDLDWEYPVSGGLPGNSTRPEDKRNYTLLLQEVRKKLDAAEAKDGKEYLLTIASGASPDYVSNTELDKIAQTVDWINIMTYDFNGGWQSISAHNAPLFYDPKAKEAGVPNAETYNIENTVKRYKEAGVKGDKLVLGTPFYGRAGAVVNPGGTENIRNADRLKKGHGKRAYSIFQILKGTYVNQNGYKRYWNDQAKVPFLYNAENGNFITYDDEQSFGHKTDFIKANGLSGAMFWDFSGDSNRTLLNKLAADLDFAPDGGNPEPPSSAPVNVRVTGKTATSVSLAWDAPSSGANIAEYVVSFENRSISVKETSAEIGGLKPGTAYSFTVSAKDADGKLHAGPTVEVTTNSDQACSYDEWKETSAYTGGERVAFNGKVYEAKWWTKGDRLINPVNGAYGG
;
A
#
# COMPACT_ATOMS: atom_id res chain seq x y z
N MET A 1 -2.07 54.43 -66.10
CA MET A 1 -3.02 55.21 -66.94
C MET A 1 -4.45 54.78 -66.58
N LYS A 2 -5.42 55.69 -66.54
CA LYS A 2 -6.78 55.45 -65.99
C LYS A 2 -7.75 54.80 -67.00
N ILE A 3 -8.54 53.82 -66.56
CA ILE A 3 -9.94 53.51 -66.95
C ILE A 3 -10.57 52.90 -65.68
N VAL A 4 -11.58 53.42 -64.97
CA VAL A 4 -12.83 54.18 -65.24
C VAL A 4 -14.02 53.32 -65.68
N LEU A 5 -14.71 52.77 -64.66
CA LEU A 5 -16.16 52.80 -64.42
C LEU A 5 -17.13 52.97 -65.61
N ILE A 6 -18.13 52.08 -65.67
CA ILE A 6 -19.60 52.35 -65.65
C ILE A 6 -20.36 51.00 -65.74
N ASN A 7 -21.56 50.71 -65.20
CA ASN A 7 -22.35 51.07 -64.00
C ASN A 7 -23.84 50.71 -64.32
N LYS A 8 -24.65 50.38 -63.28
CA LYS A 8 -26.13 50.16 -63.25
C LYS A 8 -26.63 48.75 -63.64
N SER A 9 -27.72 48.18 -63.08
CA SER A 9 -28.53 48.42 -61.84
C SER A 9 -29.69 47.36 -61.80
N LYS A 10 -30.42 47.01 -60.71
CA LYS A 10 -30.44 47.37 -59.27
C LYS A 10 -31.40 46.42 -58.49
N LYS A 11 -31.15 46.19 -57.18
CA LYS A 11 -32.09 45.70 -56.10
C LYS A 11 -32.50 44.21 -56.14
N PHE A 12 -32.81 43.50 -55.04
CA PHE A 12 -32.84 43.73 -53.57
C PHE A 12 -31.99 42.59 -52.89
N PHE A 13 -31.52 42.55 -51.63
CA PHE A 13 -32.07 42.97 -50.32
C PHE A 13 -30.93 43.33 -49.32
N VAL A 14 -31.24 43.64 -48.05
CA VAL A 14 -30.36 44.30 -47.06
C VAL A 14 -29.56 43.35 -46.14
N PHE A 15 -28.39 43.83 -45.70
CA PHE A 15 -27.45 43.33 -44.68
C PHE A 15 -28.05 42.67 -43.42
N SER A 16 -27.36 41.64 -42.88
CA SER A 16 -26.56 41.81 -41.65
C SER A 16 -25.50 40.72 -41.47
N PHE A 17 -24.37 41.08 -40.85
CA PHE A 17 -23.36 40.15 -40.34
C PHE A 17 -23.92 39.35 -39.15
N ILE A 18 -23.67 38.03 -39.12
CA ILE A 18 -23.28 37.20 -37.96
C ILE A 18 -22.93 35.81 -38.52
N PHE A 19 -21.66 35.39 -38.42
CA PHE A 19 -21.21 34.04 -38.81
C PHE A 19 -20.14 33.51 -37.84
N VAL A 20 -20.38 33.64 -36.53
CA VAL A 20 -19.64 32.90 -35.47
C VAL A 20 -20.56 32.66 -34.26
N MET A 21 -21.66 31.91 -34.42
CA MET A 21 -22.46 31.44 -33.26
C MET A 21 -23.40 30.28 -33.60
N MET A 22 -22.87 29.09 -33.93
CA MET A 22 -23.63 27.83 -33.91
C MET A 22 -22.72 26.60 -33.95
N LEU A 23 -22.26 26.16 -32.77
CA LEU A 23 -21.71 24.80 -32.55
C LEU A 23 -21.70 24.50 -31.04
N SER A 24 -22.88 24.60 -30.45
CA SER A 24 -23.13 24.29 -29.03
C SER A 24 -24.47 23.57 -28.92
N LEU A 25 -24.45 22.24 -29.08
CA LEU A 25 -25.45 21.25 -28.63
C LEU A 25 -25.09 19.87 -29.20
N SER A 26 -24.05 19.25 -28.63
CA SER A 26 -23.83 17.81 -28.72
C SER A 26 -23.82 17.30 -27.28
N PHE A 27 -24.86 16.54 -26.92
CA PHE A 27 -25.06 16.08 -25.54
C PHE A 27 -23.95 15.15 -25.10
N VAL A 28 -23.64 15.23 -23.80
CA VAL A 28 -22.72 14.35 -23.11
C VAL A 28 -23.29 12.93 -23.11
N ASN A 29 -22.71 12.05 -23.92
CA ASN A 29 -22.64 10.63 -23.62
C ASN A 29 -21.15 10.31 -23.38
N GLY A 30 -20.76 10.35 -22.10
CA GLY A 30 -19.48 9.79 -21.69
C GLY A 30 -19.57 8.28 -21.76
N GLU A 31 -19.21 7.70 -22.90
CA GLU A 31 -18.82 6.28 -22.93
C GLU A 31 -17.59 6.15 -22.04
N VAL A 32 -17.79 5.56 -20.86
CA VAL A 32 -16.69 5.05 -20.04
C VAL A 32 -15.94 4.07 -20.92
N ALA A 33 -14.70 4.41 -21.27
CA ALA A 33 -13.86 3.55 -22.09
C ALA A 33 -13.79 2.17 -21.44
N LYS A 34 -14.39 1.18 -22.10
CA LYS A 34 -14.46 -0.20 -21.61
C LYS A 34 -13.04 -0.68 -21.37
N ALA A 35 -12.76 -1.20 -20.19
CA ALA A 35 -11.42 -1.66 -19.83
C ALA A 35 -10.88 -2.60 -20.92
N ASP A 36 -9.65 -2.35 -21.35
CA ASP A 36 -8.95 -3.15 -22.36
C ASP A 36 -8.58 -4.51 -21.74
N SER A 37 -9.52 -5.46 -21.79
CA SER A 37 -9.46 -6.77 -21.14
C SER A 37 -8.44 -7.73 -21.76
N GLY A 38 -7.46 -7.21 -22.50
CA GLY A 38 -6.30 -7.93 -23.05
C GLY A 38 -4.96 -7.44 -22.52
N LYS A 39 -4.91 -6.43 -21.63
CA LYS A 39 -3.66 -5.96 -21.03
C LYS A 39 -3.31 -6.68 -19.73
N ASN A 40 -2.25 -7.48 -19.77
CA ASN A 40 -1.62 -8.03 -18.58
C ASN A 40 -0.83 -6.93 -17.85
N TYR A 41 -1.47 -6.24 -16.91
CA TYR A 41 -0.83 -5.25 -16.06
C TYR A 41 0.21 -5.90 -15.14
N LYS A 42 1.32 -5.19 -14.92
CA LYS A 42 2.30 -5.54 -13.89
C LYS A 42 1.83 -5.01 -12.54
N ILE A 43 1.92 -5.85 -11.52
CA ILE A 43 1.93 -5.43 -10.11
C ILE A 43 3.27 -5.86 -9.54
N ILE A 44 4.04 -4.90 -9.03
CA ILE A 44 5.44 -5.05 -8.61
C ILE A 44 5.58 -4.61 -7.16
N GLY A 45 5.90 -5.52 -6.26
CA GLY A 45 6.08 -5.20 -4.84
C GLY A 45 7.55 -5.16 -4.43
N TYR A 46 7.97 -4.12 -3.73
CA TYR A 46 9.27 -4.13 -3.05
C TYR A 46 9.18 -4.92 -1.73
N TYR A 47 10.11 -5.86 -1.53
CA TYR A 47 10.34 -6.53 -0.26
C TYR A 47 11.68 -6.06 0.33
N PRO A 48 11.67 -5.31 1.45
CA PRO A 48 12.90 -4.91 2.12
C PRO A 48 13.49 -6.06 2.93
N SER A 49 14.78 -6.36 2.75
CA SER A 49 15.51 -7.42 3.46
C SER A 49 15.37 -7.30 4.98
N TRP A 50 15.43 -6.06 5.49
CA TRP A 50 15.27 -5.72 6.90
C TRP A 50 13.84 -5.86 7.44
N GLY A 51 12.86 -6.14 6.58
CA GLY A 51 11.48 -6.47 6.99
C GLY A 51 11.42 -7.73 7.86
N ALA A 52 12.30 -8.71 7.59
CA ALA A 52 12.39 -9.96 8.33
C ALA A 52 12.89 -9.81 9.79
N TYR A 53 13.39 -8.63 10.17
CA TYR A 53 13.82 -8.30 11.53
C TYR A 53 12.69 -7.61 12.33
N GLY A 54 12.89 -6.36 12.74
CA GLY A 54 11.99 -5.65 13.66
C GLY A 54 10.61 -5.27 13.11
N ARG A 55 10.31 -5.55 11.83
CA ARG A 55 8.94 -5.46 11.30
C ARG A 55 8.16 -6.78 11.41
N ASP A 56 8.83 -7.89 11.76
CA ASP A 56 8.31 -9.28 11.72
C ASP A 56 7.49 -9.58 10.46
N PHE A 57 8.02 -9.17 9.30
CA PHE A 57 7.39 -9.41 7.99
C PHE A 57 8.35 -10.22 7.13
N GLN A 58 8.06 -11.51 6.98
CA GLN A 58 8.90 -12.52 6.37
C GLN A 58 8.50 -12.74 4.91
N VAL A 59 9.36 -13.41 4.13
CA VAL A 59 9.10 -13.66 2.71
C VAL A 59 7.77 -14.40 2.48
N TRP A 60 7.42 -15.36 3.35
CA TRP A 60 6.19 -16.15 3.25
C TRP A 60 4.91 -15.42 3.65
N ASP A 61 4.99 -14.21 4.21
CA ASP A 61 3.80 -13.40 4.55
C ASP A 61 3.22 -12.67 3.33
N MET A 62 4.02 -12.55 2.25
CA MET A 62 3.66 -11.90 0.99
C MET A 62 2.55 -12.64 0.24
N ASP A 63 1.53 -11.90 -0.18
CA ASP A 63 0.47 -12.38 -1.08
C ASP A 63 0.95 -12.34 -2.54
N VAL A 64 1.66 -13.38 -2.96
CA VAL A 64 2.30 -13.42 -4.29
C VAL A 64 1.37 -13.85 -5.43
N SER A 65 0.14 -14.29 -5.15
CA SER A 65 -0.88 -14.47 -6.20
C SER A 65 -1.37 -13.12 -6.75
N LYS A 66 -1.19 -12.04 -5.99
CA LYS A 66 -1.58 -10.66 -6.34
C LYS A 66 -0.45 -9.80 -6.90
N VAL A 67 0.75 -10.36 -7.08
CA VAL A 67 1.85 -9.69 -7.78
C VAL A 67 2.40 -10.51 -8.94
N SER A 68 2.90 -9.78 -9.93
CA SER A 68 3.64 -10.34 -11.06
C SER A 68 5.15 -10.42 -10.78
N HIS A 69 5.66 -9.46 -10.01
CA HIS A 69 7.09 -9.27 -9.77
C HIS A 69 7.35 -8.89 -8.31
N ILE A 70 8.48 -9.34 -7.75
CA ILE A 70 9.01 -8.88 -6.47
C ILE A 70 10.40 -8.28 -6.68
N ASN A 71 10.59 -7.03 -6.25
CA ASN A 71 11.91 -6.40 -6.17
C ASN A 71 12.46 -6.60 -4.75
N TYR A 72 13.51 -7.39 -4.60
CA TYR A 72 14.20 -7.57 -3.32
C TYR A 72 15.15 -6.39 -3.06
N ALA A 73 14.89 -5.64 -2.00
CA ALA A 73 15.64 -4.45 -1.61
C ALA A 73 16.56 -4.73 -0.41
N PHE A 74 17.89 -4.65 -0.50
CA PHE A 74 18.70 -4.32 -1.68
C PHE A 74 20.00 -5.15 -1.67
N ALA A 75 20.56 -5.36 -2.87
CA ALA A 75 21.98 -5.60 -3.06
C ALA A 75 22.75 -4.28 -3.12
N ASP A 76 24.08 -4.36 -3.06
CA ASP A 76 24.98 -3.21 -2.94
C ASP A 76 26.19 -3.35 -3.90
N ILE A 77 26.99 -2.30 -4.01
CA ILE A 77 28.15 -2.19 -4.90
C ILE A 77 29.44 -2.32 -4.09
N CYS A 78 30.26 -3.31 -4.40
CA CYS A 78 31.59 -3.45 -3.82
C CYS A 78 32.56 -2.37 -4.33
N TRP A 79 33.28 -1.73 -3.42
CA TRP A 79 34.35 -0.78 -3.69
C TRP A 79 35.46 -0.92 -2.63
N GLU A 80 36.70 -1.17 -3.08
CA GLU A 80 37.87 -1.35 -2.20
C GLU A 80 37.65 -2.45 -1.13
N GLY A 81 37.01 -3.56 -1.54
CA GLY A 81 36.68 -4.69 -0.67
C GLY A 81 35.58 -4.40 0.36
N ARG A 82 34.88 -3.26 0.26
CA ARG A 82 33.79 -2.86 1.17
C ARG A 82 32.52 -2.44 0.41
N HIS A 83 31.39 -2.52 1.08
CA HIS A 83 30.12 -1.96 0.60
C HIS A 83 29.44 -1.17 1.74
N GLY A 84 28.33 -0.50 1.45
CA GLY A 84 27.61 0.40 2.33
C GLY A 84 27.95 1.88 2.13
N ASN A 85 27.37 2.74 2.98
CA ASN A 85 27.51 4.19 2.89
C ASN A 85 27.95 4.78 4.24
N PRO A 86 29.15 5.39 4.34
CA PRO A 86 29.63 6.01 5.57
C PRO A 86 29.04 7.41 5.85
N ASP A 87 28.19 7.97 4.98
CA ASP A 87 27.60 9.31 5.17
C ASP A 87 26.78 9.40 6.48
N PRO A 88 27.20 10.23 7.47
CA PRO A 88 26.52 10.35 8.77
C PRO A 88 25.11 10.96 8.71
N THR A 89 24.71 11.54 7.57
CA THR A 89 23.34 12.01 7.31
C THR A 89 22.42 10.89 6.82
N GLY A 90 23.00 9.78 6.34
CA GLY A 90 22.29 8.58 5.95
C GLY A 90 21.56 7.89 7.11
N PRO A 91 20.52 7.08 6.84
CA PRO A 91 19.80 6.34 7.87
C PRO A 91 20.63 5.17 8.44
N ASN A 92 21.63 4.68 7.70
CA ASN A 92 22.51 3.59 8.09
C ASN A 92 23.98 3.94 7.72
N PRO A 93 24.68 4.77 8.53
CA PRO A 93 26.02 5.27 8.26
C PRO A 93 27.08 4.21 8.58
N GLN A 94 27.06 3.09 7.86
CA GLN A 94 27.89 1.91 8.11
C GLN A 94 28.41 1.30 6.81
N THR A 95 29.52 0.58 6.92
CA THR A 95 30.10 -0.21 5.82
C THR A 95 30.51 -1.58 6.34
N TRP A 96 30.50 -2.58 5.47
CA TRP A 96 30.93 -3.95 5.75
C TRP A 96 31.91 -4.41 4.68
N SER A 97 32.63 -5.49 4.94
CA SER A 97 33.46 -6.13 3.91
C SER A 97 32.55 -6.81 2.88
N CYS A 98 32.92 -6.78 1.60
CA CYS A 98 32.20 -7.48 0.55
C CYS A 98 32.18 -8.98 0.82
N GLN A 99 31.00 -9.59 0.72
CA GLN A 99 30.76 -10.97 1.15
C GLN A 99 29.79 -11.71 0.21
N ASP A 100 29.96 -13.03 0.12
CA ASP A 100 28.96 -13.97 -0.38
C ASP A 100 28.40 -14.85 0.76
N GLU A 101 27.66 -15.92 0.46
CA GLU A 101 27.10 -16.81 1.49
C GLU A 101 28.17 -17.51 2.34
N ASN A 102 29.40 -17.64 1.85
CA ASN A 102 30.52 -18.34 2.49
C ASN A 102 31.40 -17.40 3.32
N GLY A 103 31.29 -16.09 3.14
CA GLY A 103 32.05 -15.08 3.87
C GLY A 103 32.69 -14.04 2.96
N VAL A 104 33.84 -13.49 3.40
CA VAL A 104 34.51 -12.36 2.73
C VAL A 104 35.09 -12.78 1.38
N ILE A 105 34.85 -11.97 0.35
CA ILE A 105 35.31 -12.17 -1.02
C ILE A 105 36.24 -11.05 -1.49
N ASP A 106 37.23 -11.38 -2.31
CA ASP A 106 38.04 -10.41 -3.04
C ASP A 106 37.32 -10.05 -4.36
N ALA A 107 36.40 -9.09 -4.27
CA ALA A 107 35.58 -8.64 -5.39
C ALA A 107 36.13 -7.31 -5.96
N PRO A 108 36.32 -7.20 -7.28
CA PRO A 108 36.83 -5.96 -7.88
C PRO A 108 35.78 -4.84 -7.81
N ASN A 109 36.26 -3.59 -7.89
CA ASN A 109 35.39 -2.41 -7.83
C ASN A 109 34.24 -2.49 -8.85
N GLY A 110 33.03 -2.20 -8.40
CA GLY A 110 31.79 -2.25 -9.19
C GLY A 110 31.03 -3.57 -9.11
N THR A 111 31.60 -4.64 -8.57
CA THR A 111 30.87 -5.92 -8.39
C THR A 111 29.64 -5.75 -7.50
N ILE A 112 28.49 -6.24 -7.97
CA ILE A 112 27.26 -6.32 -7.18
C ILE A 112 27.37 -7.44 -6.14
N VAL A 113 27.09 -7.13 -4.88
CA VAL A 113 27.21 -8.03 -3.72
C VAL A 113 25.94 -8.02 -2.87
N MET A 114 25.78 -9.01 -2.00
CA MET A 114 24.65 -9.06 -1.05
C MET A 114 24.72 -7.89 -0.07
N GLY A 115 23.55 -7.35 0.30
CA GLY A 115 23.43 -6.23 1.23
C GLY A 115 23.50 -6.65 2.69
N ASP A 116 22.96 -7.82 3.01
CA ASP A 116 23.05 -8.45 4.34
C ASP A 116 23.12 -9.98 4.16
N PRO A 117 24.31 -10.56 3.95
CA PRO A 117 24.48 -12.00 3.72
C PRO A 117 23.79 -12.90 4.74
N TRP A 118 23.62 -12.43 5.99
CA TRP A 118 22.94 -13.19 7.03
C TRP A 118 21.47 -13.41 6.68
N ILE A 119 20.71 -12.33 6.44
CA ILE A 119 19.28 -12.46 6.09
C ILE A 119 19.08 -12.90 4.64
N ASP A 120 19.96 -12.52 3.74
CA ASP A 120 19.87 -12.80 2.30
C ASP A 120 20.03 -14.29 2.04
N ALA A 121 21.10 -14.93 2.55
CA ALA A 121 21.48 -16.29 2.17
C ALA A 121 21.87 -17.24 3.33
N GLN A 122 22.18 -16.80 4.56
CA GLN A 122 22.73 -17.70 5.59
C GLN A 122 21.72 -18.17 6.65
N LYS A 123 20.79 -17.31 7.09
CA LYS A 123 19.80 -17.58 8.14
C LYS A 123 18.96 -18.80 7.79
N ALA A 124 18.98 -19.82 8.65
CA ALA A 124 18.07 -20.95 8.54
C ALA A 124 16.64 -20.54 8.91
N ASN A 125 15.67 -20.93 8.09
CA ASN A 125 14.24 -20.79 8.35
C ASN A 125 13.59 -22.19 8.45
N PRO A 126 12.33 -22.30 8.94
CA PRO A 126 11.64 -23.58 9.02
C PRO A 126 11.64 -24.36 7.69
N GLY A 127 11.99 -25.65 7.77
CA GLY A 127 12.14 -26.51 6.60
C GLY A 127 13.43 -26.32 5.79
N ASP A 128 14.44 -25.62 6.32
CA ASP A 128 15.79 -25.58 5.74
C ASP A 128 16.70 -26.64 6.39
N VAL A 129 17.53 -27.31 5.59
CA VAL A 129 18.54 -28.25 6.07
C VAL A 129 19.87 -27.51 6.30
N TRP A 130 20.64 -27.95 7.30
CA TRP A 130 21.81 -27.24 7.81
C TRP A 130 23.01 -27.23 6.85
N ASP A 131 23.08 -28.17 5.92
CA ASP A 131 24.14 -28.36 4.92
C ASP A 131 23.81 -27.73 3.55
N GLU A 132 22.62 -27.13 3.38
CA GLU A 132 22.29 -26.41 2.15
C GLU A 132 23.12 -25.12 2.00
N PRO A 133 23.69 -24.85 0.82
CA PRO A 133 24.58 -23.68 0.62
C PRO A 133 23.84 -22.34 0.67
N ILE A 134 22.59 -22.30 0.19
CA ILE A 134 21.75 -21.09 0.17
C ILE A 134 20.52 -21.32 1.06
N ARG A 135 20.33 -20.44 2.03
CA ARG A 135 19.15 -20.33 2.91
C ARG A 135 18.63 -18.89 2.85
N GLY A 136 18.31 -18.27 3.99
CA GLY A 136 17.87 -16.88 4.06
C GLY A 136 16.59 -16.59 3.28
N ASN A 137 16.37 -15.31 2.97
CA ASN A 137 15.28 -14.82 2.15
C ASN A 137 15.37 -15.34 0.71
N PHE A 138 16.58 -15.48 0.14
CA PHE A 138 16.77 -15.94 -1.23
C PHE A 138 16.20 -17.35 -1.43
N LYS A 139 16.47 -18.28 -0.50
CA LYS A 139 15.84 -19.61 -0.55
C LYS A 139 14.32 -19.54 -0.40
N GLN A 140 13.79 -18.65 0.45
CA GLN A 140 12.33 -18.54 0.59
C GLN A 140 11.68 -17.98 -0.68
N LEU A 141 12.32 -17.06 -1.40
CA LEU A 141 11.87 -16.58 -2.71
C LEU A 141 11.85 -17.71 -3.75
N LEU A 142 12.85 -18.60 -3.74
CA LEU A 142 12.85 -19.81 -4.58
C LEU A 142 11.70 -20.76 -4.23
N LYS A 143 11.37 -20.94 -2.94
CA LYS A 143 10.18 -21.70 -2.51
C LYS A 143 8.89 -21.06 -3.03
N LEU A 144 8.75 -19.73 -2.97
CA LEU A 144 7.57 -19.02 -3.49
C LEU A 144 7.42 -19.14 -5.00
N LYS A 145 8.50 -18.97 -5.77
CA LYS A 145 8.47 -19.17 -7.24
C LYS A 145 8.11 -20.60 -7.63
N LYS A 146 8.48 -21.59 -6.82
CA LYS A 146 8.10 -22.99 -7.04
C LYS A 146 6.61 -23.24 -6.81
N SER A 147 5.95 -22.52 -5.89
CA SER A 147 4.50 -22.60 -5.69
C SER A 147 3.69 -21.66 -6.60
N HIS A 148 4.30 -20.60 -7.11
CA HIS A 148 3.68 -19.57 -7.96
C HIS A 148 4.52 -19.35 -9.23
N PRO A 149 4.37 -20.21 -10.26
CA PRO A 149 5.28 -20.22 -11.41
C PRO A 149 5.15 -19.00 -12.35
N HIS A 150 4.12 -18.17 -12.20
CA HIS A 150 4.04 -16.86 -12.88
C HIS A 150 5.03 -15.84 -12.31
N LEU A 151 5.40 -15.99 -11.04
CA LEU A 151 6.13 -15.00 -10.26
C LEU A 151 7.56 -14.82 -10.77
N LYS A 152 7.94 -13.56 -10.98
CA LYS A 152 9.33 -13.17 -11.27
C LYS A 152 9.96 -12.48 -10.06
N THR A 153 11.22 -12.76 -9.77
CA THR A 153 11.97 -12.10 -8.69
C THR A 153 13.14 -11.31 -9.24
N PHE A 154 13.31 -10.10 -8.71
CA PHE A 154 14.36 -9.16 -9.06
C PHE A 154 15.24 -8.90 -7.86
N ILE A 155 16.54 -8.73 -8.10
CA ILE A 155 17.43 -8.11 -7.11
C ILE A 155 17.53 -6.61 -7.43
N SER A 156 17.12 -5.75 -6.50
CA SER A 156 17.25 -4.30 -6.63
C SER A 156 18.56 -3.84 -6.00
N VAL A 157 19.29 -2.96 -6.66
CA VAL A 157 20.61 -2.49 -6.26
C VAL A 157 20.55 -1.02 -5.84
N GLY A 158 21.07 -0.70 -4.66
CA GLY A 158 21.29 0.68 -4.21
C GLY A 158 20.14 1.29 -3.38
N GLY A 159 19.27 2.06 -4.03
CA GLY A 159 18.29 2.93 -3.39
C GLY A 159 18.91 4.08 -2.59
N TRP A 160 18.08 4.82 -1.86
CA TRP A 160 18.44 6.05 -1.14
C TRP A 160 19.75 5.98 -0.36
N THR A 161 20.02 4.85 0.29
CA THR A 161 21.15 4.72 1.21
C THR A 161 22.43 4.27 0.50
N TRP A 162 22.35 3.37 -0.49
CA TRP A 162 23.52 2.73 -1.10
C TRP A 162 23.78 3.18 -2.55
N SER A 163 23.17 4.29 -2.97
CA SER A 163 23.46 4.92 -4.26
C SER A 163 24.83 5.62 -4.35
N ASN A 164 25.61 5.64 -3.28
CA ASN A 164 26.85 6.43 -3.17
C ASN A 164 27.97 6.03 -4.15
N ARG A 165 27.91 4.84 -4.76
CA ARG A 165 28.94 4.32 -5.69
C ARG A 165 28.54 4.27 -7.16
N PHE A 166 27.29 4.57 -7.53
CA PHE A 166 26.86 4.47 -8.93
C PHE A 166 27.63 5.41 -9.86
N SER A 167 27.92 6.66 -9.47
CA SER A 167 28.68 7.60 -10.31
C SER A 167 30.12 7.12 -10.53
N ASP A 168 30.77 6.62 -9.47
CA ASP A 168 32.13 6.05 -9.56
C ASP A 168 32.18 4.84 -10.51
N VAL A 169 31.23 3.92 -10.36
CA VAL A 169 31.07 2.74 -11.23
C VAL A 169 30.76 3.12 -12.67
N ALA A 170 29.83 4.04 -12.88
CA ALA A 170 29.37 4.41 -14.22
C ALA A 170 30.47 5.17 -14.99
N ALA A 171 31.33 5.92 -14.31
CA ALA A 171 32.44 6.65 -14.91
C ALA A 171 33.61 5.75 -15.36
N ASP A 172 34.05 4.81 -14.51
CA ASP A 172 35.19 3.93 -14.80
C ASP A 172 34.78 2.76 -15.73
N PRO A 173 35.41 2.59 -16.92
CA PRO A 173 35.08 1.48 -17.82
C PRO A 173 35.26 0.08 -17.25
N ALA A 174 36.25 -0.14 -16.38
CA ALA A 174 36.49 -1.44 -15.75
C ALA A 174 35.48 -1.71 -14.62
N ALA A 175 35.17 -0.70 -13.80
CA ALA A 175 34.14 -0.84 -12.77
C ALA A 175 32.74 -1.04 -13.39
N ARG A 176 32.44 -0.34 -14.50
CA ARG A 176 31.22 -0.51 -15.29
C ARG A 176 31.11 -1.91 -15.90
N GLU A 177 32.21 -2.48 -16.41
CA GLU A 177 32.26 -3.87 -16.89
C GLU A 177 31.97 -4.87 -15.76
N ASN A 178 32.60 -4.70 -14.59
CA ASN A 178 32.37 -5.55 -13.41
C ASN A 178 30.91 -5.46 -12.93
N SER A 179 30.35 -4.25 -12.88
CA SER A 179 28.96 -3.99 -12.47
C SER A 179 27.93 -4.49 -13.48
N ALA A 180 28.27 -4.52 -14.77
CA ALA A 180 27.44 -5.13 -15.79
C ALA A 180 27.50 -6.67 -15.78
N ALA A 181 28.67 -7.26 -15.51
CA ALA A 181 28.87 -8.70 -15.54
C ALA A 181 28.37 -9.42 -14.27
N SER A 182 28.60 -8.84 -13.09
CA SER A 182 28.25 -9.48 -11.81
C SER A 182 26.77 -9.80 -11.59
N PRO A 183 25.78 -9.01 -12.08
CA PRO A 183 24.39 -9.40 -12.06
C PRO A 183 24.14 -10.77 -12.69
N VAL A 184 24.73 -11.10 -13.85
CA VAL A 184 24.49 -12.39 -14.52
C VAL A 184 24.77 -13.58 -13.59
N GLU A 185 25.92 -13.57 -12.91
CA GLU A 185 26.28 -14.62 -11.97
C GLU A 185 25.43 -14.58 -10.70
N PHE A 186 25.05 -13.40 -10.22
CA PHE A 186 24.12 -13.23 -9.10
C PHE A 186 22.73 -13.83 -9.40
N LEU A 187 22.17 -13.53 -10.58
CA LEU A 187 20.87 -14.03 -11.03
C LEU A 187 20.89 -15.55 -11.18
N ARG A 188 21.97 -16.11 -11.74
CA ARG A 188 22.18 -17.57 -11.86
C ARG A 188 22.30 -18.25 -10.50
N LYS A 189 23.18 -17.74 -9.62
CA LYS A 189 23.52 -18.36 -8.32
C LYS A 189 22.34 -18.39 -7.35
N TYR A 190 21.58 -17.30 -7.27
CA TYR A 190 20.46 -17.17 -6.33
C TYR A 190 19.08 -17.30 -6.99
N GLY A 191 19.03 -17.57 -8.30
CA GLY A 191 17.82 -17.93 -9.06
C GLY A 191 16.81 -16.79 -9.28
N PHE A 192 17.28 -15.55 -9.34
CA PHE A 192 16.50 -14.39 -9.75
C PHE A 192 16.24 -14.37 -11.27
N ASP A 193 15.29 -13.56 -11.72
CA ASP A 193 14.89 -13.39 -13.13
C ASP A 193 15.29 -12.01 -13.69
N GLY A 194 15.68 -11.07 -12.85
CA GLY A 194 16.11 -9.75 -13.31
C GLY A 194 16.85 -8.93 -12.26
N VAL A 195 17.44 -7.83 -12.73
CA VAL A 195 18.12 -6.84 -11.90
C VAL A 195 17.45 -5.47 -12.07
N ASP A 196 17.27 -4.76 -10.96
CA ASP A 196 16.69 -3.43 -10.90
C ASP A 196 17.75 -2.46 -10.36
N LEU A 197 18.06 -1.37 -11.10
CA LEU A 197 18.99 -0.36 -10.60
C LEU A 197 18.24 0.85 -10.06
N ASP A 198 18.30 1.05 -8.75
CA ASP A 198 17.70 2.18 -8.04
C ASP A 198 18.79 3.20 -7.69
N TRP A 199 19.18 4.03 -8.67
CA TRP A 199 20.17 5.08 -8.48
C TRP A 199 19.48 6.38 -8.07
N GLU A 200 19.67 6.76 -6.81
CA GLU A 200 19.22 8.01 -6.19
C GLU A 200 20.39 9.00 -5.93
N TYR A 201 20.76 9.91 -6.84
CA TYR A 201 20.29 10.09 -8.22
C TYR A 201 21.46 10.49 -9.14
N PRO A 202 21.38 10.24 -10.46
CA PRO A 202 22.36 10.74 -11.43
C PRO A 202 22.50 12.27 -11.38
N VAL A 203 23.75 12.75 -11.46
CA VAL A 203 24.16 14.18 -11.50
C VAL A 203 23.90 14.97 -10.20
N SER A 204 22.72 14.90 -9.61
CA SER A 204 22.36 15.71 -8.43
C SER A 204 21.17 15.16 -7.64
N GLY A 205 21.22 15.31 -6.32
CA GLY A 205 20.21 14.81 -5.38
C GLY A 205 20.78 13.69 -4.50
N GLY A 206 19.90 12.96 -3.82
CA GLY A 206 20.30 11.84 -2.95
C GLY A 206 20.96 12.29 -1.64
N LEU A 207 21.84 11.45 -1.10
CA LEU A 207 22.61 11.77 0.11
C LEU A 207 23.84 12.64 -0.23
N PRO A 208 24.22 13.62 0.63
CA PRO A 208 25.38 14.49 0.42
C PRO A 208 26.71 13.78 0.16
N GLY A 209 26.91 12.59 0.71
CA GLY A 209 28.10 11.76 0.53
C GLY A 209 28.10 10.87 -0.73
N ASN A 210 27.06 10.97 -1.58
CA ASN A 210 27.03 10.21 -2.82
C ASN A 210 28.06 10.77 -3.83
N SER A 211 28.77 9.89 -4.54
CA SER A 211 29.53 10.30 -5.73
C SER A 211 28.57 10.81 -6.80
N THR A 212 28.85 11.97 -7.38
CA THR A 212 28.04 12.61 -8.43
C THR A 212 28.92 13.31 -9.46
N ARG A 213 28.50 13.27 -10.72
CA ARG A 213 29.23 13.87 -11.87
C ARG A 213 28.23 14.38 -12.92
N PRO A 214 28.47 15.51 -13.61
CA PRO A 214 27.66 15.92 -14.76
C PRO A 214 27.57 14.85 -15.86
N GLU A 215 28.61 14.03 -16.00
CA GLU A 215 28.70 12.92 -16.95
C GLU A 215 27.76 11.75 -16.59
N ASP A 216 27.23 11.68 -15.37
CA ASP A 216 26.28 10.63 -14.94
C ASP A 216 25.09 10.50 -15.90
N LYS A 217 24.64 11.62 -16.47
CA LYS A 217 23.59 11.65 -17.48
C LYS A 217 23.85 10.70 -18.64
N ARG A 218 25.10 10.64 -19.12
CA ARG A 218 25.52 9.75 -20.22
C ARG A 218 26.01 8.40 -19.70
N ASN A 219 26.72 8.41 -18.57
CA ASN A 219 27.33 7.23 -17.99
C ASN A 219 26.27 6.23 -17.48
N TYR A 220 25.12 6.69 -16.99
CA TYR A 220 24.03 5.81 -16.58
C TYR A 220 23.44 5.03 -17.77
N THR A 221 23.24 5.71 -18.92
CA THR A 221 22.84 5.04 -20.18
C THR A 221 23.87 4.00 -20.59
N LEU A 222 25.17 4.31 -20.50
CA LEU A 222 26.24 3.37 -20.84
C LEU A 222 26.31 2.17 -19.89
N LEU A 223 26.08 2.38 -18.58
CA LEU A 223 25.99 1.30 -17.59
C LEU A 223 24.83 0.36 -17.92
N LEU A 224 23.62 0.89 -18.11
CA LEU A 224 22.44 0.10 -18.47
C LEU A 224 22.62 -0.65 -19.79
N GLN A 225 23.25 -0.04 -20.79
CA GLN A 225 23.53 -0.68 -22.08
C GLN A 225 24.52 -1.84 -21.95
N GLU A 226 25.56 -1.71 -21.12
CA GLU A 226 26.48 -2.83 -20.89
C GLU A 226 25.81 -3.92 -20.05
N VAL A 227 25.00 -3.59 -19.01
CA VAL A 227 24.21 -4.58 -18.24
C VAL A 227 23.29 -5.37 -19.17
N ARG A 228 22.47 -4.69 -19.98
CA ARG A 228 21.55 -5.35 -20.95
C ARG A 228 22.31 -6.30 -21.88
N LYS A 229 23.44 -5.86 -22.42
CA LYS A 229 24.34 -6.68 -23.27
C LYS A 229 24.91 -7.92 -22.55
N LYS A 230 25.21 -7.86 -21.25
CA LYS A 230 25.62 -9.07 -20.48
C LYS A 230 24.45 -10.02 -20.27
N LEU A 231 23.26 -9.48 -19.95
CA LEU A 231 22.05 -10.27 -19.80
C LEU A 231 21.70 -10.97 -21.12
N ASP A 232 21.63 -10.27 -22.25
CA ASP A 232 21.35 -10.85 -23.59
C ASP A 232 22.31 -12.01 -23.93
N ALA A 233 23.60 -11.83 -23.62
CA ALA A 233 24.63 -12.85 -23.83
C ALA A 233 24.53 -14.05 -22.86
N ALA A 234 23.85 -13.87 -21.72
CA ALA A 234 23.47 -14.94 -20.81
C ALA A 234 22.18 -15.64 -21.25
N GLU A 235 21.15 -14.90 -21.68
CA GLU A 235 19.89 -15.44 -22.20
C GLU A 235 20.14 -16.41 -23.36
N ALA A 236 20.98 -16.01 -24.31
CA ALA A 236 21.36 -16.82 -25.47
C ALA A 236 22.11 -18.12 -25.12
N LYS A 237 22.67 -18.22 -23.90
CA LYS A 237 23.35 -19.44 -23.40
C LYS A 237 22.43 -20.28 -22.52
N ASP A 238 21.61 -19.62 -21.70
CA ASP A 238 20.83 -20.24 -20.64
C ASP A 238 19.43 -20.67 -21.12
N GLY A 239 18.96 -20.16 -22.26
CA GLY A 239 17.60 -20.40 -22.77
C GLY A 239 16.52 -19.77 -21.91
N LYS A 240 16.87 -18.75 -21.12
CA LYS A 240 16.03 -18.05 -20.14
C LYS A 240 16.08 -16.55 -20.43
N GLU A 241 14.92 -15.89 -20.37
CA GLU A 241 14.80 -14.42 -20.37
C GLU A 241 15.28 -13.83 -19.03
N TYR A 242 16.10 -12.77 -19.09
CA TYR A 242 16.59 -12.02 -17.95
C TYR A 242 16.21 -10.55 -18.08
N LEU A 243 15.58 -9.99 -17.06
CA LEU A 243 14.98 -8.67 -17.13
C LEU A 243 15.87 -7.59 -16.49
N LEU A 244 15.82 -6.37 -17.04
CA LEU A 244 16.53 -5.19 -16.56
C LEU A 244 15.52 -4.06 -16.33
N THR A 245 15.44 -3.55 -15.11
CA THR A 245 14.61 -2.38 -14.78
C THR A 245 15.41 -1.31 -14.06
N ILE A 246 14.79 -0.14 -13.90
CA ILE A 246 15.26 0.90 -13.00
C ILE A 246 14.11 1.40 -12.13
N ALA A 247 14.44 1.86 -10.92
CA ALA A 247 13.63 2.84 -10.22
C ALA A 247 14.10 4.25 -10.61
N SER A 248 13.16 5.18 -10.81
CA SER A 248 13.48 6.49 -11.37
C SER A 248 12.82 7.65 -10.62
N GLY A 249 13.55 8.77 -10.51
CA GLY A 249 13.07 9.96 -9.80
C GLY A 249 11.93 10.66 -10.53
N ALA A 250 10.92 11.11 -9.77
CA ALA A 250 9.73 11.77 -10.32
C ALA A 250 9.90 13.27 -10.62
N SER A 251 11.07 13.86 -10.37
CA SER A 251 11.32 15.30 -10.49
C SER A 251 11.68 15.75 -11.93
N PRO A 252 11.48 17.05 -12.26
CA PRO A 252 11.98 17.63 -13.52
C PRO A 252 13.50 17.55 -13.67
N ASP A 253 14.23 17.58 -12.56
CA ASP A 253 15.69 17.48 -12.55
C ASP A 253 16.15 16.08 -12.96
N TYR A 254 15.48 15.01 -12.50
CA TYR A 254 15.80 13.64 -12.94
C TYR A 254 15.63 13.47 -14.46
N VAL A 255 14.54 14.01 -15.02
CA VAL A 255 14.30 14.04 -16.48
C VAL A 255 15.41 14.82 -17.21
N SER A 256 15.88 15.91 -16.62
CA SER A 256 16.96 16.75 -17.18
C SER A 256 18.34 16.10 -17.06
N ASN A 257 18.56 15.29 -16.03
CA ASN A 257 19.83 14.65 -15.66
C ASN A 257 19.99 13.24 -16.24
N THR A 258 19.05 12.74 -17.04
CA THR A 258 19.11 11.40 -17.65
C THR A 258 18.77 11.42 -19.14
N GLU A 259 19.07 10.35 -19.87
CA GLU A 259 18.66 10.16 -21.27
C GLU A 259 17.47 9.19 -21.34
N LEU A 260 16.31 9.61 -20.81
CA LEU A 260 15.13 8.74 -20.65
C LEU A 260 14.69 8.02 -21.93
N ASP A 261 14.82 8.66 -23.09
CA ASP A 261 14.53 8.08 -24.41
C ASP A 261 15.40 6.85 -24.72
N LYS A 262 16.69 6.91 -24.37
CA LYS A 262 17.68 5.83 -24.59
C LYS A 262 17.63 4.78 -23.49
N ILE A 263 17.38 5.21 -22.25
CA ILE A 263 17.14 4.32 -21.10
C ILE A 263 15.93 3.43 -21.39
N ALA A 264 14.80 4.00 -21.82
CA ALA A 264 13.58 3.25 -22.15
C ALA A 264 13.73 2.31 -23.36
N GLN A 265 14.74 2.50 -24.22
CA GLN A 265 15.10 1.54 -25.29
C GLN A 265 15.95 0.37 -24.76
N THR A 266 16.53 0.50 -23.58
CA THR A 266 17.52 -0.44 -23.01
C THR A 266 16.93 -1.31 -21.90
N VAL A 267 16.08 -0.73 -21.04
CA VAL A 267 15.44 -1.41 -19.91
C VAL A 267 14.08 -1.98 -20.32
N ASP A 268 13.60 -3.03 -19.66
CA ASP A 268 12.31 -3.67 -19.91
C ASP A 268 11.13 -2.79 -19.51
N TRP A 269 11.24 -2.06 -18.40
CA TRP A 269 10.38 -0.93 -18.02
C TRP A 269 11.05 -0.07 -16.95
N ILE A 270 10.41 1.06 -16.63
CA ILE A 270 10.82 2.03 -15.62
C ILE A 270 9.78 2.06 -14.50
N ASN A 271 10.23 1.82 -13.26
CA ASN A 271 9.44 1.97 -12.04
C ASN A 271 9.55 3.43 -11.57
N ILE A 272 8.63 4.32 -11.95
CA ILE A 272 8.73 5.73 -11.55
C ILE A 272 8.32 5.87 -10.08
N MET A 273 9.20 6.41 -9.23
CA MET A 273 8.95 6.68 -7.81
C MET A 273 8.05 7.91 -7.63
N THR A 274 6.79 7.82 -8.04
CA THR A 274 5.79 8.90 -7.96
C THR A 274 5.17 9.05 -6.56
N TYR A 275 6.03 9.07 -5.55
CA TYR A 275 5.78 9.32 -4.14
C TYR A 275 6.95 10.14 -3.59
N ASP A 276 6.98 10.44 -2.30
CA ASP A 276 8.02 11.27 -1.67
C ASP A 276 8.14 12.69 -2.28
N PHE A 277 7.09 13.18 -2.92
CA PHE A 277 7.02 14.56 -3.41
C PHE A 277 7.09 15.58 -2.26
N ASN A 278 6.48 15.27 -1.11
CA ASN A 278 6.44 16.14 0.07
C ASN A 278 6.54 15.32 1.36
N GLY A 279 7.18 15.89 2.39
CA GLY A 279 7.36 15.22 3.67
C GLY A 279 8.04 16.08 4.72
N GLY A 280 8.43 15.47 5.85
CA GLY A 280 8.99 16.17 7.02
C GLY A 280 10.37 16.83 6.84
N TRP A 281 10.87 16.96 5.61
CA TRP A 281 12.07 17.73 5.25
C TRP A 281 11.76 19.20 4.89
N GLN A 282 10.48 19.56 4.73
CA GLN A 282 10.05 20.94 4.41
C GLN A 282 9.16 21.54 5.52
N SER A 283 9.01 22.87 5.53
CA SER A 283 8.22 23.60 6.55
C SER A 283 6.71 23.63 6.28
N ILE A 284 6.25 23.29 5.07
CA ILE A 284 4.85 23.37 4.65
C ILE A 284 4.27 21.96 4.44
N SER A 285 3.14 21.66 5.07
CA SER A 285 2.40 20.41 4.88
C SER A 285 1.79 20.32 3.48
N ALA A 286 2.07 19.22 2.79
CA ALA A 286 1.54 18.89 1.47
C ALA A 286 1.52 17.37 1.26
N HIS A 287 1.07 16.92 0.09
CA HIS A 287 0.77 15.50 -0.15
C HIS A 287 1.98 14.67 -0.59
N ASN A 288 2.07 13.43 -0.11
CA ASN A 288 3.15 12.49 -0.42
C ASN A 288 3.16 12.07 -1.90
N ALA A 289 1.98 11.75 -2.44
CA ALA A 289 1.78 11.22 -3.79
C ALA A 289 0.48 11.76 -4.44
N PRO A 290 0.31 13.10 -4.59
CA PRO A 290 -0.86 13.68 -5.22
C PRO A 290 -0.97 13.24 -6.69
N LEU A 291 -2.19 12.88 -7.11
CA LEU A 291 -2.43 12.42 -8.48
C LEU A 291 -2.36 13.57 -9.49
N PHE A 292 -3.04 14.67 -9.17
CA PHE A 292 -3.12 15.87 -9.99
C PHE A 292 -2.60 17.10 -9.25
N TYR A 293 -2.29 18.14 -10.02
CA TYR A 293 -1.93 19.46 -9.49
C TYR A 293 -3.11 20.11 -8.76
N ASP A 294 -2.87 20.61 -7.54
CA ASP A 294 -3.78 21.48 -6.80
C ASP A 294 -3.25 22.93 -6.78
N PRO A 295 -3.93 23.90 -7.44
CA PRO A 295 -3.54 25.30 -7.40
C PRO A 295 -3.37 25.88 -5.99
N LYS A 296 -4.13 25.36 -5.00
CA LYS A 296 -4.02 25.80 -3.61
C LYS A 296 -2.69 25.41 -2.96
N ALA A 297 -2.03 24.36 -3.45
CA ALA A 297 -0.68 24.03 -3.00
C ALA A 297 0.32 25.10 -3.46
N LYS A 298 0.19 25.61 -4.69
CA LYS A 298 1.00 26.75 -5.18
C LYS A 298 0.70 28.04 -4.41
N GLU A 299 -0.59 28.35 -4.18
CA GLU A 299 -1.00 29.51 -3.38
C GLU A 299 -0.47 29.45 -1.93
N ALA A 300 -0.41 28.25 -1.34
CA ALA A 300 0.17 28.00 -0.02
C ALA A 300 1.72 27.97 0.00
N GLY A 301 2.38 28.19 -1.13
CA GLY A 301 3.85 28.21 -1.22
C GLY A 301 4.53 26.83 -1.17
N VAL A 302 3.79 25.74 -1.43
CA VAL A 302 4.37 24.38 -1.48
C VAL A 302 5.44 24.32 -2.59
N PRO A 303 6.69 23.91 -2.26
CA PRO A 303 7.76 23.80 -3.25
C PRO A 303 7.34 22.89 -4.41
N ASN A 304 7.61 23.34 -5.64
CA ASN A 304 7.38 22.56 -6.86
C ASN A 304 5.94 22.06 -7.07
N ALA A 305 4.90 22.67 -6.45
CA ALA A 305 3.51 22.21 -6.51
C ALA A 305 3.00 21.86 -7.92
N GLU A 306 3.38 22.64 -8.94
CA GLU A 306 2.99 22.44 -10.35
C GLU A 306 3.60 21.19 -11.00
N THR A 307 4.71 20.68 -10.47
CA THR A 307 5.47 19.55 -11.06
C THR A 307 5.55 18.33 -10.17
N TYR A 308 5.35 18.47 -8.86
CA TYR A 308 5.44 17.40 -7.87
C TYR A 308 4.08 16.71 -7.68
N ASN A 309 3.60 16.10 -8.77
CA ASN A 309 2.37 15.30 -8.84
C ASN A 309 2.47 14.25 -9.96
N ILE A 310 1.74 13.13 -9.82
CA ILE A 310 1.81 11.97 -10.71
C ILE A 310 1.56 12.34 -12.18
N GLU A 311 0.51 13.12 -12.47
CA GLU A 311 0.16 13.53 -13.83
C GLU A 311 1.32 14.27 -14.50
N ASN A 312 1.91 15.26 -13.83
CA ASN A 312 3.00 16.05 -14.40
C ASN A 312 4.25 15.19 -14.64
N THR A 313 4.61 14.29 -13.72
CA THR A 313 5.72 13.36 -13.91
C THR A 313 5.49 12.45 -15.13
N VAL A 314 4.35 11.78 -15.22
CA VAL A 314 4.04 10.87 -16.34
C VAL A 314 3.98 11.62 -17.68
N LYS A 315 3.45 12.85 -17.69
CA LYS A 315 3.50 13.73 -18.85
C LYS A 315 4.95 14.02 -19.28
N ARG A 316 5.84 14.40 -18.36
CA ARG A 316 7.24 14.71 -18.66
C ARG A 316 8.02 13.51 -19.19
N TYR A 317 7.78 12.31 -18.65
CA TYR A 317 8.40 11.08 -19.17
C TYR A 317 7.94 10.79 -20.60
N LYS A 318 6.66 11.00 -20.93
CA LYS A 318 6.14 10.91 -22.30
C LYS A 318 6.73 11.97 -23.23
N GLU A 319 6.85 13.22 -22.77
CA GLU A 319 7.50 14.32 -23.50
C GLU A 319 9.01 14.07 -23.72
N ALA A 320 9.67 13.35 -22.80
CA ALA A 320 11.04 12.86 -22.91
C ALA A 320 11.18 11.58 -23.75
N GLY A 321 10.14 11.17 -24.50
CA GLY A 321 10.18 10.06 -25.45
C GLY A 321 9.84 8.68 -24.88
N VAL A 322 9.50 8.56 -23.59
CA VAL A 322 9.14 7.27 -22.99
C VAL A 322 7.68 6.91 -23.27
N LYS A 323 7.47 5.77 -23.93
CA LYS A 323 6.11 5.24 -24.20
C LYS A 323 5.44 4.79 -22.90
N GLY A 324 4.11 4.91 -22.83
CA GLY A 324 3.33 4.53 -21.64
C GLY A 324 3.51 3.07 -21.24
N ASP A 325 3.61 2.15 -22.21
CA ASP A 325 3.84 0.72 -21.97
C ASP A 325 5.20 0.40 -21.32
N LYS A 326 6.16 1.33 -21.34
CA LYS A 326 7.44 1.24 -20.63
C LYS A 326 7.40 1.81 -19.21
N LEU A 327 6.26 2.36 -18.75
CA LEU A 327 6.12 3.01 -17.46
C LEU A 327 5.24 2.21 -16.50
N VAL A 328 5.77 1.96 -15.31
CA VAL A 328 5.07 1.40 -14.15
C VAL A 328 4.97 2.49 -13.08
N LEU A 329 3.76 2.73 -12.57
CA LEU A 329 3.47 3.83 -11.64
C LEU A 329 3.79 3.43 -10.20
N GLY A 330 4.69 4.15 -9.52
CA GLY A 330 5.00 3.93 -8.10
C GLY A 330 3.90 4.43 -7.16
N THR A 331 3.52 3.59 -6.20
CA THR A 331 2.46 3.84 -5.22
C THR A 331 2.95 3.56 -3.79
N PRO A 332 2.66 4.42 -2.80
CA PRO A 332 3.17 4.25 -1.44
C PRO A 332 2.19 3.44 -0.55
N PHE A 333 2.67 2.38 0.09
CA PHE A 333 1.97 1.68 1.18
C PHE A 333 2.30 2.31 2.55
N TYR A 334 2.40 3.64 2.58
CA TYR A 334 2.77 4.43 3.74
C TYR A 334 2.29 5.88 3.60
N GLY A 335 2.36 6.61 4.71
CA GLY A 335 2.16 8.05 4.76
C GLY A 335 3.35 8.77 5.36
N ARG A 336 3.36 10.09 5.17
CA ARG A 336 4.34 11.02 5.73
C ARG A 336 3.64 12.06 6.60
N ALA A 337 4.27 12.41 7.71
CA ALA A 337 3.84 13.55 8.50
C ALA A 337 4.40 14.84 7.90
N GLY A 338 3.54 15.85 7.78
CA GLY A 338 3.91 17.21 7.42
C GLY A 338 4.27 18.05 8.64
N ALA A 339 4.46 19.35 8.43
CA ALA A 339 4.56 20.32 9.50
C ALA A 339 3.29 20.40 10.36
N VAL A 340 3.41 20.97 11.56
CA VAL A 340 2.26 21.22 12.45
C VAL A 340 1.49 22.41 11.89
N VAL A 341 0.17 22.26 11.73
CA VAL A 341 -0.72 23.31 11.23
C VAL A 341 -1.55 23.82 12.39
N ASN A 342 -1.28 25.04 12.84
CA ASN A 342 -2.08 25.68 13.89
C ASN A 342 -3.37 26.29 13.32
N PRO A 343 -4.53 26.16 13.99
CA PRO A 343 -5.71 26.96 13.68
C PRO A 343 -5.39 28.45 13.82
N GLY A 344 -5.50 29.21 12.73
CA GLY A 344 -5.30 30.67 12.74
C GLY A 344 -4.10 31.20 11.95
N GLY A 345 -3.24 30.33 11.41
CA GLY A 345 -2.26 30.71 10.39
C GLY A 345 -1.04 31.50 10.90
N THR A 346 0.02 30.78 11.24
CA THR A 346 1.43 31.12 10.98
C THR A 346 2.27 29.91 11.35
N GLU A 347 3.44 29.77 10.71
CA GLU A 347 4.32 28.61 10.82
C GLU A 347 4.67 28.28 12.28
N ASN A 348 4.82 26.98 12.60
CA ASN A 348 5.92 26.51 13.46
C ASN A 348 6.09 24.98 13.40
N ILE A 349 7.33 24.54 13.28
CA ILE A 349 7.72 23.13 13.15
C ILE A 349 7.67 22.43 14.52
N ARG A 350 7.07 21.21 14.61
CA ARG A 350 7.58 20.04 15.39
C ARG A 350 6.67 18.79 15.37
N ASN A 351 6.35 18.27 14.19
CA ASN A 351 5.75 16.93 14.08
C ASN A 351 6.83 15.83 14.22
N ALA A 352 8.08 16.15 13.82
CA ALA A 352 9.22 15.26 13.88
C ALA A 352 9.52 14.69 15.29
N ASP A 353 9.28 15.44 16.37
CA ASP A 353 9.65 14.99 17.73
C ASP A 353 8.67 13.96 18.33
N ARG A 354 7.43 13.85 17.81
CA ARG A 354 6.41 12.93 18.36
C ARG A 354 6.36 11.58 17.66
N LEU A 355 6.59 11.51 16.33
CA LEU A 355 6.72 10.23 15.62
C LEU A 355 8.08 9.53 15.85
N LYS A 356 9.10 10.26 16.31
CA LYS A 356 10.40 9.71 16.75
C LYS A 356 10.30 8.65 17.85
N LYS A 357 9.18 8.56 18.59
CA LYS A 357 8.99 7.57 19.68
C LYS A 357 8.63 6.15 19.22
N GLY A 358 8.53 5.88 17.91
CA GLY A 358 8.27 4.52 17.39
C GLY A 358 9.17 4.06 16.24
N HIS A 359 9.46 4.94 15.26
CA HIS A 359 9.98 4.49 13.94
C HIS A 359 11.19 5.28 13.43
N GLY A 360 12.16 5.54 14.31
CA GLY A 360 13.43 6.16 13.94
C GLY A 360 13.35 7.66 13.64
N LYS A 361 14.39 8.21 13.02
CA LYS A 361 14.58 9.68 12.84
C LYS A 361 13.63 10.34 11.82
N ARG A 362 12.73 9.60 11.15
CA ARG A 362 11.94 10.06 9.98
C ARG A 362 10.43 10.12 10.30
N ALA A 363 9.76 11.13 9.76
CA ALA A 363 8.32 11.36 9.91
C ALA A 363 7.50 10.49 8.92
N TYR A 364 7.53 9.17 9.14
CA TYR A 364 7.02 8.11 8.25
C TYR A 364 6.18 7.11 9.04
N SER A 365 5.11 6.59 8.46
CA SER A 365 4.31 5.49 9.05
C SER A 365 3.70 4.61 7.98
N ILE A 366 3.76 3.29 8.15
CA ILE A 366 3.18 2.32 7.21
C ILE A 366 1.65 2.38 7.20
N PHE A 367 1.04 2.04 6.05
CA PHE A 367 -0.41 2.11 5.86
C PHE A 367 -1.18 1.30 6.92
N GLN A 368 -0.71 0.11 7.28
CA GLN A 368 -1.31 -0.72 8.33
C GLN A 368 -1.47 0.02 9.66
N ILE A 369 -0.44 0.76 10.10
CA ILE A 369 -0.48 1.55 11.34
C ILE A 369 -1.39 2.76 11.16
N LEU A 370 -1.36 3.42 9.99
CA LEU A 370 -2.24 4.56 9.71
C LEU A 370 -3.72 4.16 9.78
N LYS A 371 -4.12 3.08 9.08
CA LYS A 371 -5.50 2.55 9.08
C LYS A 371 -5.91 2.08 10.48
N GLY A 372 -5.03 1.36 11.18
CA GLY A 372 -5.32 0.81 12.51
C GLY A 372 -5.37 1.83 13.65
N THR A 373 -4.60 2.93 13.59
CA THR A 373 -4.38 3.83 14.74
C THR A 373 -4.81 5.28 14.51
N TYR A 374 -4.84 5.76 13.26
CA TYR A 374 -4.98 7.20 12.97
C TYR A 374 -6.21 7.54 12.12
N VAL A 375 -6.69 6.66 11.23
CA VAL A 375 -7.87 6.96 10.40
C VAL A 375 -9.12 7.07 11.29
N ASN A 376 -9.62 8.30 11.46
CA ASN A 376 -10.80 8.64 12.29
C ASN A 376 -10.69 8.19 13.77
N GLN A 377 -9.47 8.11 14.29
CA GLN A 377 -9.17 7.64 15.64
C GLN A 377 -8.19 8.59 16.36
N ASN A 378 -8.13 8.51 17.70
CA ASN A 378 -7.14 9.23 18.51
C ASN A 378 -7.05 10.76 18.22
N GLY A 379 -8.21 11.39 17.98
CA GLY A 379 -8.36 12.81 17.65
C GLY A 379 -7.98 13.19 16.21
N TYR A 380 -7.49 12.25 15.40
CA TYR A 380 -7.27 12.44 13.96
C TYR A 380 -8.56 12.20 13.19
N LYS A 381 -8.85 13.08 12.23
CA LYS A 381 -9.98 12.94 11.31
C LYS A 381 -9.46 12.81 9.87
N ARG A 382 -10.08 11.93 9.07
CA ARG A 382 -9.84 11.83 7.63
C ARG A 382 -10.50 12.99 6.89
N TYR A 383 -9.73 13.57 5.98
CA TYR A 383 -10.15 14.57 5.00
C TYR A 383 -9.77 14.08 3.61
N TRP A 384 -10.42 14.64 2.59
CA TRP A 384 -10.21 14.31 1.18
C TRP A 384 -9.85 15.59 0.41
N ASN A 385 -8.74 15.59 -0.32
CA ASN A 385 -8.46 16.64 -1.30
C ASN A 385 -8.95 16.16 -2.66
N ASP A 386 -10.07 16.73 -3.11
CA ASP A 386 -10.72 16.30 -4.36
C ASP A 386 -10.03 16.81 -5.63
N GLN A 387 -9.14 17.80 -5.54
CA GLN A 387 -8.32 18.22 -6.69
C GLN A 387 -7.17 17.23 -6.89
N ALA A 388 -6.37 17.01 -5.84
CA ALA A 388 -5.22 16.11 -5.86
C ALA A 388 -5.57 14.61 -5.81
N LYS A 389 -6.85 14.26 -5.57
CA LYS A 389 -7.40 12.90 -5.41
C LYS A 389 -6.65 12.03 -4.39
N VAL A 390 -6.34 12.62 -3.23
CA VAL A 390 -5.65 11.94 -2.11
C VAL A 390 -6.26 12.29 -0.75
N PRO A 391 -6.24 11.34 0.21
CA PRO A 391 -6.67 11.59 1.56
C PRO A 391 -5.57 12.27 2.39
N PHE A 392 -5.96 12.85 3.51
CA PHE A 392 -5.03 13.22 4.58
C PHE A 392 -5.72 13.11 5.94
N LEU A 393 -4.93 12.99 7.00
CA LEU A 393 -5.38 13.00 8.39
C LEU A 393 -4.93 14.31 9.03
N TYR A 394 -5.82 14.93 9.80
CA TYR A 394 -5.50 16.08 10.63
C TYR A 394 -6.09 15.91 12.02
N ASN A 395 -5.30 16.19 13.05
CA ASN A 395 -5.73 16.25 14.44
C ASN A 395 -5.75 17.71 14.89
N ALA A 396 -6.94 18.23 15.21
CA ALA A 396 -7.15 19.64 15.53
C ALA A 396 -6.66 20.04 16.94
N GLU A 397 -6.45 19.08 17.84
CA GLU A 397 -6.00 19.34 19.22
C GLU A 397 -4.49 19.60 19.30
N ASN A 398 -3.73 18.96 18.41
CA ASN A 398 -2.26 19.06 18.39
C ASN A 398 -1.68 19.58 17.06
N GLY A 399 -2.52 19.85 16.05
CA GLY A 399 -2.13 20.38 14.75
C GLY A 399 -1.41 19.39 13.84
N ASN A 400 -1.32 18.10 14.19
CA ASN A 400 -0.57 17.13 13.41
C ASN A 400 -1.27 16.82 12.08
N PHE A 401 -0.52 16.94 10.99
CA PHE A 401 -0.93 16.57 9.63
C PHE A 401 -0.20 15.29 9.17
N ILE A 402 -0.93 14.36 8.57
CA ILE A 402 -0.39 13.15 7.91
C ILE A 402 -1.00 13.03 6.52
N THR A 403 -0.16 13.02 5.48
CA THR A 403 -0.56 12.65 4.11
C THR A 403 -0.29 11.16 3.89
N TYR A 404 -1.18 10.48 3.18
CA TYR A 404 -1.10 9.05 2.89
C TYR A 404 -1.95 8.73 1.67
N ASP A 405 -2.02 7.46 1.31
CA ASP A 405 -2.95 6.93 0.31
C ASP A 405 -3.87 5.88 0.95
N ASP A 406 -5.07 5.69 0.38
CA ASP A 406 -6.03 4.68 0.79
C ASP A 406 -6.75 4.06 -0.42
N GLU A 407 -7.70 3.16 -0.17
CA GLU A 407 -8.46 2.46 -1.20
C GLU A 407 -9.13 3.42 -2.22
N GLN A 408 -9.50 4.64 -1.81
CA GLN A 408 -10.13 5.64 -2.68
C GLN A 408 -9.10 6.29 -3.62
N SER A 409 -7.94 6.73 -3.10
CA SER A 409 -6.91 7.31 -3.96
C SER A 409 -6.23 6.26 -4.85
N PHE A 410 -6.12 5.02 -4.38
CA PHE A 410 -5.69 3.89 -5.20
C PHE A 410 -6.62 3.65 -6.40
N GLY A 411 -7.95 3.72 -6.21
CA GLY A 411 -8.91 3.64 -7.32
C GLY A 411 -8.70 4.71 -8.39
N HIS A 412 -8.41 5.95 -7.99
CA HIS A 412 -8.08 7.01 -8.96
C HIS A 412 -6.73 6.79 -9.65
N LYS A 413 -5.74 6.19 -8.96
CA LYS A 413 -4.42 5.87 -9.53
C LYS A 413 -4.47 4.70 -10.53
N THR A 414 -5.30 3.70 -10.28
CA THR A 414 -5.52 2.57 -11.20
C THR A 414 -6.34 2.98 -12.43
N ASP A 415 -7.35 3.84 -12.28
CA ASP A 415 -8.03 4.50 -13.41
C ASP A 415 -7.03 5.34 -14.24
N PHE A 416 -6.14 6.09 -13.59
CA PHE A 416 -5.10 6.88 -14.27
C PHE A 416 -4.11 5.99 -15.04
N ILE A 417 -3.67 4.86 -14.47
CA ILE A 417 -2.83 3.84 -15.14
C ILE A 417 -3.49 3.37 -16.45
N LYS A 418 -4.77 2.99 -16.38
CA LYS A 418 -5.55 2.53 -17.54
C LYS A 418 -5.66 3.63 -18.60
N ALA A 419 -6.14 4.82 -18.21
CA ALA A 419 -6.36 5.95 -19.11
C ALA A 419 -5.08 6.46 -19.77
N ASN A 420 -3.93 6.34 -19.10
CA ASN A 420 -2.63 6.76 -19.64
C ASN A 420 -1.89 5.67 -20.43
N GLY A 421 -2.45 4.46 -20.51
CA GLY A 421 -1.82 3.31 -21.16
C GLY A 421 -0.51 2.89 -20.48
N LEU A 422 -0.40 3.05 -19.16
CA LEU A 422 0.76 2.59 -18.38
C LEU A 422 0.73 1.06 -18.28
N SER A 423 1.88 0.41 -18.07
CA SER A 423 1.94 -1.06 -18.04
C SER A 423 1.75 -1.70 -16.66
N GLY A 424 1.55 -0.90 -15.61
CA GLY A 424 1.26 -1.44 -14.28
C GLY A 424 1.43 -0.47 -13.12
N ALA A 425 1.38 -1.03 -11.92
CA ALA A 425 1.72 -0.37 -10.66
C ALA A 425 2.93 -1.05 -9.98
N MET A 426 3.76 -0.24 -9.35
CA MET A 426 4.79 -0.66 -8.39
C MET A 426 4.39 -0.14 -7.02
N PHE A 427 4.72 -0.85 -5.94
CA PHE A 427 4.51 -0.34 -4.58
C PHE A 427 5.71 -0.52 -3.66
N TRP A 428 5.90 0.48 -2.80
CA TRP A 428 6.82 0.46 -1.68
C TRP A 428 6.01 0.50 -0.37
N ASP A 429 6.01 -0.51 0.50
CA ASP A 429 6.63 -1.84 0.38
C ASP A 429 5.66 -2.89 0.97
N PHE A 430 5.90 -4.19 0.74
CA PHE A 430 4.98 -5.27 1.18
C PHE A 430 4.63 -5.22 2.67
N SER A 431 5.61 -4.92 3.53
CA SER A 431 5.37 -4.82 4.98
C SER A 431 4.57 -3.58 5.39
N GLY A 432 4.30 -2.68 4.44
CA GLY A 432 3.47 -1.50 4.60
C GLY A 432 1.97 -1.80 4.75
N ASP A 433 1.52 -2.91 4.15
CA ASP A 433 0.11 -3.30 3.99
C ASP A 433 -0.09 -4.78 4.38
N SER A 434 0.26 -5.15 5.61
CA SER A 434 0.24 -6.56 6.03
C SER A 434 -1.16 -7.19 6.06
N ASN A 435 -2.24 -6.39 6.14
CA ASN A 435 -3.61 -6.87 5.93
C ASN A 435 -4.09 -6.85 4.47
N ARG A 436 -3.19 -6.52 3.52
CA ARG A 436 -3.37 -6.59 2.07
C ARG A 436 -4.48 -5.67 1.54
N THR A 437 -4.85 -4.62 2.25
CA THR A 437 -5.91 -3.67 1.85
C THR A 437 -5.62 -3.06 0.47
N LEU A 438 -4.45 -2.44 0.32
CA LEU A 438 -4.05 -1.71 -0.89
C LEU A 438 -3.62 -2.68 -1.98
N LEU A 439 -2.99 -3.80 -1.63
CA LEU A 439 -2.65 -4.87 -2.56
C LEU A 439 -3.90 -5.52 -3.19
N ASN A 440 -4.94 -5.79 -2.38
CA ASN A 440 -6.23 -6.27 -2.89
C ASN A 440 -6.86 -5.25 -3.86
N LYS A 441 -6.78 -3.95 -3.53
CA LYS A 441 -7.30 -2.87 -4.38
C LYS A 441 -6.55 -2.79 -5.72
N LEU A 442 -5.21 -2.87 -5.72
CA LEU A 442 -4.41 -2.93 -6.96
C LEU A 442 -4.76 -4.15 -7.81
N ALA A 443 -4.79 -5.35 -7.20
CA ALA A 443 -5.03 -6.60 -7.94
C ALA A 443 -6.43 -6.66 -8.54
N ALA A 444 -7.46 -6.23 -7.79
CA ALA A 444 -8.83 -6.16 -8.28
C ALA A 444 -8.99 -5.09 -9.38
N ASP A 445 -8.43 -3.90 -9.20
CA ASP A 445 -8.60 -2.83 -10.19
C ASP A 445 -7.83 -3.08 -11.49
N LEU A 446 -6.68 -3.76 -11.44
CA LEU A 446 -5.86 -4.06 -12.61
C LEU A 446 -6.15 -5.46 -13.20
N ASP A 447 -7.27 -6.08 -12.78
CA ASP A 447 -7.74 -7.40 -13.23
C ASP A 447 -6.64 -8.50 -13.16
N PHE A 448 -5.78 -8.43 -12.15
CA PHE A 448 -4.60 -9.29 -12.03
C PHE A 448 -4.94 -10.61 -11.32
N ALA A 449 -5.11 -11.69 -12.10
CA ALA A 449 -5.42 -13.03 -11.61
C ALA A 449 -4.66 -14.14 -12.40
N PRO A 450 -3.33 -14.23 -12.28
CA PRO A 450 -2.49 -15.12 -13.11
C PRO A 450 -2.81 -16.60 -12.95
N ASP A 451 -3.21 -17.03 -11.74
CA ASP A 451 -3.48 -18.43 -11.40
C ASP A 451 -4.97 -18.85 -11.58
N GLY A 452 -5.73 -18.13 -12.41
CA GLY A 452 -7.08 -18.56 -12.82
C GLY A 452 -8.25 -18.10 -11.95
N GLY A 453 -8.03 -17.12 -11.06
CA GLY A 453 -9.10 -16.46 -10.29
C GLY A 453 -9.02 -16.69 -8.78
N ASN A 454 -8.43 -15.71 -8.08
CA ASN A 454 -8.36 -15.52 -6.63
C ASN A 454 -8.86 -16.68 -5.73
N PRO A 455 -8.07 -17.75 -5.54
CA PRO A 455 -7.97 -18.32 -4.21
C PRO A 455 -7.32 -17.25 -3.33
N GLU A 456 -8.08 -16.68 -2.39
CA GLU A 456 -7.48 -15.90 -1.30
C GLU A 456 -6.39 -16.77 -0.67
N PRO A 457 -5.13 -16.30 -0.55
CA PRO A 457 -4.08 -17.19 -0.10
C PRO A 457 -4.36 -17.70 1.31
N PRO A 458 -3.73 -18.82 1.68
CA PRO A 458 -4.01 -19.48 2.94
C PRO A 458 -3.73 -18.54 4.12
N SER A 459 -4.78 -17.92 4.68
CA SER A 459 -4.73 -16.96 5.79
C SER A 459 -4.80 -17.73 7.10
N SER A 460 -3.98 -17.35 8.08
CA SER A 460 -4.10 -17.88 9.46
C SER A 460 -5.10 -17.13 10.32
N ALA A 461 -5.71 -16.06 9.80
CA ALA A 461 -6.80 -15.34 10.47
C ALA A 461 -8.18 -15.91 10.08
N PRO A 462 -9.18 -15.89 10.99
CA PRO A 462 -10.57 -16.25 10.66
C PRO A 462 -11.16 -15.33 9.61
N VAL A 463 -12.11 -15.84 8.82
CA VAL A 463 -12.83 -15.06 7.79
C VAL A 463 -14.34 -15.14 7.98
N ASN A 464 -15.11 -14.32 7.25
CA ASN A 464 -16.58 -14.29 7.29
C ASN A 464 -17.20 -14.19 8.70
N VAL A 465 -16.57 -13.45 9.61
CA VAL A 465 -17.09 -13.16 10.95
C VAL A 465 -18.45 -12.47 10.82
N ARG A 466 -19.49 -13.08 11.40
CA ARG A 466 -20.89 -12.70 11.22
C ARG A 466 -21.70 -12.92 12.48
N VAL A 467 -22.68 -12.05 12.71
CA VAL A 467 -23.69 -12.21 13.76
C VAL A 467 -24.73 -13.23 13.30
N THR A 468 -24.94 -14.30 14.08
CA THR A 468 -25.95 -15.34 13.82
C THR A 468 -27.19 -15.18 14.69
N GLY A 469 -27.08 -14.45 15.80
CA GLY A 469 -28.19 -14.16 16.70
C GLY A 469 -27.86 -13.03 17.67
N LYS A 470 -28.89 -12.39 18.23
CA LYS A 470 -28.74 -11.42 19.31
C LYS A 470 -29.99 -11.35 20.17
N THR A 471 -29.79 -11.15 21.47
CA THR A 471 -30.84 -10.90 22.46
C THR A 471 -30.63 -9.50 23.07
N ALA A 472 -31.30 -9.20 24.18
CA ALA A 472 -31.01 -8.00 24.96
C ALA A 472 -29.67 -8.10 25.72
N THR A 473 -29.18 -9.31 26.02
CA THR A 473 -28.00 -9.51 26.89
C THR A 473 -26.96 -10.48 26.34
N SER A 474 -27.17 -11.00 25.12
CA SER A 474 -26.20 -11.86 24.42
C SER A 474 -26.13 -11.59 22.91
N VAL A 475 -25.00 -11.96 22.31
CA VAL A 475 -24.72 -11.97 20.87
C VAL A 475 -24.13 -13.32 20.50
N SER A 476 -24.66 -13.95 19.46
CA SER A 476 -24.11 -15.16 18.85
C SER A 476 -23.33 -14.78 17.59
N LEU A 477 -22.09 -15.25 17.51
CA LEU A 477 -21.19 -15.06 16.38
C LEU A 477 -20.85 -16.40 15.75
N ALA A 478 -20.67 -16.40 14.44
CA ALA A 478 -19.99 -17.47 13.70
C ALA A 478 -18.93 -16.87 12.78
N TRP A 479 -17.95 -17.69 12.40
CA TRP A 479 -16.93 -17.37 11.41
C TRP A 479 -16.56 -18.65 10.67
N ASP A 480 -15.76 -18.49 9.63
CA ASP A 480 -15.19 -19.62 8.90
C ASP A 480 -13.73 -19.77 9.33
N ALA A 481 -13.23 -21.01 9.35
CA ALA A 481 -11.87 -21.31 9.77
C ALA A 481 -10.83 -20.67 8.82
N PRO A 482 -9.61 -20.38 9.31
CA PRO A 482 -8.55 -19.82 8.48
C PRO A 482 -8.18 -20.76 7.32
N SER A 483 -7.96 -20.20 6.13
CA SER A 483 -7.63 -20.99 4.93
C SER A 483 -6.21 -21.58 4.96
N SER A 484 -5.35 -21.21 5.92
CA SER A 484 -3.94 -21.67 6.03
C SER A 484 -3.71 -23.13 6.40
N GLY A 485 -4.72 -23.81 6.95
CA GLY A 485 -4.50 -25.14 7.53
C GLY A 485 -3.47 -25.17 8.66
N ALA A 486 -3.13 -24.00 9.23
CA ALA A 486 -2.33 -23.90 10.44
C ALA A 486 -3.04 -24.62 11.59
N ASN A 487 -2.27 -25.25 12.48
CA ASN A 487 -2.81 -25.92 13.67
C ASN A 487 -3.32 -24.87 14.67
N ILE A 488 -4.57 -24.43 14.49
CA ILE A 488 -5.24 -23.49 15.40
C ILE A 488 -5.53 -24.21 16.72
N ALA A 489 -4.99 -23.68 17.82
CA ALA A 489 -5.18 -24.21 19.16
C ALA A 489 -6.52 -23.75 19.77
N GLU A 490 -6.89 -22.49 19.51
CA GLU A 490 -8.13 -21.84 19.94
C GLU A 490 -8.42 -20.58 19.11
N TYR A 491 -9.67 -20.13 19.08
CA TYR A 491 -10.07 -18.80 18.63
C TYR A 491 -10.29 -17.91 19.84
N VAL A 492 -9.91 -16.63 19.73
CA VAL A 492 -10.10 -15.62 20.77
C VAL A 492 -11.03 -14.55 20.23
N VAL A 493 -12.20 -14.40 20.86
CA VAL A 493 -13.15 -13.31 20.57
C VAL A 493 -12.89 -12.19 21.58
N SER A 494 -12.42 -11.04 21.08
CA SER A 494 -12.10 -9.86 21.89
C SER A 494 -13.14 -8.76 21.70
N PHE A 495 -13.56 -8.12 22.79
CA PHE A 495 -14.53 -7.02 22.80
C PHE A 495 -14.32 -6.13 24.04
N GLU A 496 -14.37 -4.81 23.86
CA GLU A 496 -13.98 -3.84 24.90
C GLU A 496 -12.61 -4.21 25.52
N ASN A 497 -12.54 -4.40 26.85
CA ASN A 497 -11.36 -4.87 27.60
C ASN A 497 -11.49 -6.35 28.02
N ARG A 498 -12.28 -7.15 27.29
CA ARG A 498 -12.58 -8.55 27.59
C ARG A 498 -12.27 -9.44 26.40
N SER A 499 -12.03 -10.73 26.69
CA SER A 499 -11.98 -11.75 25.65
C SER A 499 -12.52 -13.08 26.18
N ILE A 500 -12.94 -13.94 25.26
CA ILE A 500 -13.24 -15.36 25.50
C ILE A 500 -12.47 -16.22 24.50
N SER A 501 -12.03 -17.40 24.94
CA SER A 501 -11.47 -18.43 24.06
C SER A 501 -12.52 -19.50 23.76
N VAL A 502 -12.58 -19.95 22.50
CA VAL A 502 -13.39 -21.10 22.05
C VAL A 502 -12.59 -21.96 21.08
N LYS A 503 -12.94 -23.23 20.91
CA LYS A 503 -12.32 -24.12 19.90
C LYS A 503 -13.10 -24.22 18.59
N GLU A 504 -14.42 -24.07 18.68
CA GLU A 504 -15.33 -24.08 17.53
C GLU A 504 -15.28 -22.74 16.77
N THR A 505 -15.74 -22.72 15.52
CA THR A 505 -15.83 -21.49 14.71
C THR A 505 -17.08 -20.64 15.02
N SER A 506 -17.52 -20.65 16.27
CA SER A 506 -18.67 -19.89 16.76
C SER A 506 -18.59 -19.66 18.27
N ALA A 507 -19.22 -18.60 18.75
CA ALA A 507 -19.34 -18.30 20.18
C ALA A 507 -20.65 -17.56 20.49
N GLU A 508 -21.20 -17.79 21.68
CA GLU A 508 -22.20 -16.89 22.27
C GLU A 508 -21.55 -16.07 23.39
N ILE A 509 -21.66 -14.75 23.30
CA ILE A 509 -21.16 -13.79 24.27
C ILE A 509 -22.35 -13.28 25.07
N GLY A 510 -22.49 -13.75 26.32
CA GLY A 510 -23.51 -13.28 27.26
C GLY A 510 -23.01 -12.16 28.18
N GLY A 511 -23.91 -11.64 29.02
CA GLY A 511 -23.60 -10.59 30.00
C GLY A 511 -23.39 -9.19 29.40
N LEU A 512 -23.94 -8.97 28.21
CA LEU A 512 -23.95 -7.69 27.52
C LEU A 512 -25.10 -6.80 28.02
N LYS A 513 -24.97 -5.48 27.83
CA LYS A 513 -26.03 -4.52 28.18
C LYS A 513 -27.07 -4.45 27.04
N PRO A 514 -28.38 -4.29 27.36
CA PRO A 514 -29.40 -4.01 26.33
C PRO A 514 -29.17 -2.70 25.59
N GLY A 515 -29.62 -2.66 24.33
CA GLY A 515 -29.57 -1.48 23.45
C GLY A 515 -28.17 -0.90 23.23
N THR A 516 -27.11 -1.68 23.46
CA THR A 516 -25.72 -1.22 23.50
C THR A 516 -24.95 -1.76 22.30
N ALA A 517 -24.20 -0.89 21.63
CA ALA A 517 -23.33 -1.26 20.51
C ALA A 517 -22.02 -1.88 21.03
N TYR A 518 -21.67 -3.03 20.47
CA TYR A 518 -20.44 -3.76 20.75
C TYR A 518 -19.69 -4.02 19.45
N SER A 519 -18.36 -4.08 19.55
CA SER A 519 -17.44 -4.38 18.46
C SER A 519 -16.64 -5.63 18.85
N PHE A 520 -16.71 -6.67 18.01
CA PHE A 520 -16.12 -7.99 18.26
C PHE A 520 -15.07 -8.31 17.20
N THR A 521 -13.82 -8.53 17.61
CA THR A 521 -12.76 -9.06 16.75
C THR A 521 -12.54 -10.53 17.06
N VAL A 522 -12.54 -11.39 16.04
CA VAL A 522 -12.21 -12.82 16.18
C VAL A 522 -10.81 -13.05 15.67
N SER A 523 -9.93 -13.55 16.53
CA SER A 523 -8.57 -13.96 16.20
C SER A 523 -8.43 -15.48 16.25
N ALA A 524 -7.60 -16.07 15.41
CA ALA A 524 -7.14 -17.45 15.59
C ALA A 524 -5.80 -17.44 16.34
N LYS A 525 -5.59 -18.39 17.23
CA LYS A 525 -4.33 -18.59 17.95
C LYS A 525 -3.70 -19.89 17.50
N ASP A 526 -2.48 -19.82 16.97
CA ASP A 526 -1.73 -21.01 16.57
C ASP A 526 -1.14 -21.77 17.77
N ALA A 527 -0.55 -22.93 17.49
CA ALA A 527 0.10 -23.78 18.47
C ALA A 527 1.30 -23.11 19.19
N ASP A 528 1.94 -22.12 18.57
CA ASP A 528 3.02 -21.32 19.15
C ASP A 528 2.51 -20.15 20.00
N GLY A 529 1.19 -19.91 19.99
CA GLY A 529 0.50 -18.90 20.78
C GLY A 529 0.39 -17.52 20.12
N LYS A 530 0.81 -17.36 18.86
CA LYS A 530 0.68 -16.11 18.09
C LYS A 530 -0.78 -15.94 17.65
N LEU A 531 -1.28 -14.71 17.80
CA LEU A 531 -2.67 -14.34 17.45
C LEU A 531 -2.73 -13.72 16.06
N HIS A 532 -3.55 -14.32 15.20
CA HIS A 532 -3.85 -13.87 13.85
C HIS A 532 -5.25 -13.24 13.86
N ALA A 533 -5.30 -11.91 13.91
CA ALA A 533 -6.56 -11.17 14.01
C ALA A 533 -7.33 -11.18 12.70
N GLY A 534 -8.57 -11.68 12.75
CA GLY A 534 -9.54 -11.62 11.66
C GLY A 534 -10.35 -10.31 11.65
N PRO A 535 -11.39 -10.21 10.81
CA PRO A 535 -12.21 -9.01 10.70
C PRO A 535 -13.05 -8.76 11.96
N THR A 536 -13.36 -7.49 12.18
CA THR A 536 -14.22 -7.03 13.28
C THR A 536 -15.67 -6.92 12.81
N VAL A 537 -16.64 -7.32 13.65
CA VAL A 537 -18.07 -7.12 13.43
C VAL A 537 -18.67 -6.22 14.51
N GLU A 538 -19.49 -5.26 14.10
CA GLU A 538 -20.24 -4.38 15.01
C GLU A 538 -21.69 -4.83 15.12
N VAL A 539 -22.23 -4.80 16.34
CA VAL A 539 -23.62 -5.18 16.61
C VAL A 539 -24.18 -4.47 17.83
N THR A 540 -25.38 -3.91 17.69
CA THR A 540 -26.17 -3.41 18.82
C THR A 540 -27.08 -4.52 19.33
N THR A 541 -26.97 -4.87 20.61
CA THR A 541 -27.91 -5.76 21.31
C THR A 541 -29.34 -5.24 21.17
N ASN A 542 -30.34 -6.10 21.34
CA ASN A 542 -31.72 -5.63 21.35
C ASN A 542 -31.91 -4.68 22.55
N SER A 543 -32.75 -3.66 22.40
CA SER A 543 -33.26 -2.93 23.56
C SER A 543 -33.94 -3.91 24.52
N ASP A 544 -33.91 -3.61 25.82
CA ASP A 544 -34.61 -4.44 26.79
C ASP A 544 -36.11 -4.32 26.49
N GLN A 545 -36.69 -5.39 25.92
CA GLN A 545 -38.08 -5.37 25.48
C GLN A 545 -38.96 -5.63 26.70
N ALA A 546 -39.06 -4.61 27.56
CA ALA A 546 -40.08 -4.54 28.59
C ALA A 546 -41.44 -4.69 27.91
N CYS A 547 -42.03 -5.88 28.00
CA CYS A 547 -43.44 -6.08 27.71
C CYS A 547 -44.21 -5.19 28.69
N SER A 548 -44.66 -4.02 28.24
CA SER A 548 -45.51 -3.14 29.04
C SER A 548 -46.89 -3.78 29.11
N TYR A 549 -47.08 -4.66 30.08
CA TYR A 549 -48.40 -5.12 30.48
C TYR A 549 -49.14 -3.97 31.16
N ASP A 550 -50.45 -3.84 30.90
CA ASP A 550 -51.28 -2.84 31.55
C ASP A 550 -51.21 -2.97 33.08
N GLU A 551 -51.27 -1.85 33.78
CA GLU A 551 -51.27 -1.85 35.25
C GLU A 551 -52.56 -2.52 35.78
N TRP A 552 -52.41 -3.39 36.77
CA TRP A 552 -53.56 -4.06 37.41
C TRP A 552 -54.48 -3.03 38.07
N LYS A 553 -55.78 -3.17 37.81
CA LYS A 553 -56.84 -2.32 38.35
C LYS A 553 -57.82 -3.20 39.12
N GLU A 554 -57.99 -2.90 40.40
CA GLU A 554 -58.92 -3.59 41.30
C GLU A 554 -60.36 -3.65 40.76
N THR A 555 -60.76 -2.66 39.96
CA THR A 555 -62.09 -2.54 39.36
C THR A 555 -62.24 -3.27 38.00
N SER A 556 -61.15 -3.77 37.42
CA SER A 556 -61.16 -4.54 36.16
C SER A 556 -61.38 -6.03 36.42
N ALA A 557 -62.11 -6.68 35.52
CA ALA A 557 -62.19 -8.13 35.47
C ALA A 557 -61.16 -8.67 34.47
N TYR A 558 -60.49 -9.77 34.82
CA TYR A 558 -59.48 -10.42 34.02
C TYR A 558 -59.86 -11.87 33.76
N THR A 559 -59.49 -12.40 32.59
CA THR A 559 -59.80 -13.75 32.10
C THR A 559 -58.55 -14.61 31.95
N GLY A 560 -58.74 -15.93 31.86
CA GLY A 560 -57.63 -16.89 31.80
C GLY A 560 -56.67 -16.63 30.62
N GLY A 561 -55.40 -16.33 30.93
CA GLY A 561 -54.34 -16.00 29.99
C GLY A 561 -53.97 -14.52 29.93
N GLU A 562 -54.78 -13.61 30.49
CA GLU A 562 -54.47 -12.17 30.49
C GLU A 562 -53.36 -11.83 31.50
N ARG A 563 -52.48 -10.89 31.12
CA ARG A 563 -51.31 -10.48 31.90
C ARG A 563 -51.29 -9.00 32.20
N VAL A 564 -50.91 -8.66 33.44
CA VAL A 564 -50.87 -7.29 33.97
C VAL A 564 -49.62 -7.04 34.82
N ALA A 565 -49.22 -5.78 34.92
CA ALA A 565 -48.15 -5.32 35.81
C ALA A 565 -48.71 -4.82 37.15
N PHE A 566 -48.08 -5.19 38.27
CA PHE A 566 -48.37 -4.62 39.58
C PHE A 566 -47.09 -4.61 40.43
N ASN A 567 -46.76 -3.46 41.03
CA ASN A 567 -45.53 -3.28 41.83
C ASN A 567 -44.25 -3.82 41.17
N GLY A 568 -44.07 -3.55 39.86
CA GLY A 568 -42.89 -3.97 39.10
C GLY A 568 -42.79 -5.46 38.79
N LYS A 569 -43.87 -6.24 39.01
CA LYS A 569 -43.95 -7.67 38.67
C LYS A 569 -45.12 -7.93 37.72
N VAL A 570 -44.99 -8.98 36.91
CA VAL A 570 -46.03 -9.42 35.97
C VAL A 570 -46.82 -10.57 36.60
N TYR A 571 -48.14 -10.51 36.46
CA TYR A 571 -49.08 -11.54 36.92
C TYR A 571 -49.92 -12.02 35.73
N GLU A 572 -50.25 -13.31 35.70
CA GLU A 572 -51.14 -13.92 34.70
C GLU A 572 -52.39 -14.47 35.38
N ALA A 573 -53.57 -14.06 34.93
CA ALA A 573 -54.83 -14.62 35.41
C ALA A 573 -54.99 -16.05 34.87
N LYS A 574 -55.23 -17.03 35.75
CA LYS A 574 -55.43 -18.44 35.33
C LYS A 574 -56.90 -18.81 35.09
N TRP A 575 -57.81 -17.98 35.60
CA TRP A 575 -59.26 -18.07 35.46
C TRP A 575 -59.85 -16.67 35.66
N TRP A 576 -61.17 -16.52 35.59
CA TRP A 576 -61.82 -15.22 35.76
C TRP A 576 -61.66 -14.67 37.19
N THR A 577 -61.20 -13.43 37.34
CA THR A 577 -60.99 -12.75 38.64
C THR A 577 -61.30 -11.25 38.55
N LYS A 578 -61.74 -10.65 39.66
CA LYS A 578 -62.01 -9.21 39.79
C LYS A 578 -61.87 -8.78 41.26
N GLY A 579 -61.03 -7.79 41.54
CA GLY A 579 -60.84 -7.24 42.89
C GLY A 579 -59.96 -8.08 43.83
N ASP A 580 -59.46 -9.24 43.40
CA ASP A 580 -58.62 -10.10 44.23
C ASP A 580 -57.21 -9.53 44.41
N ARG A 581 -56.69 -9.59 45.64
CA ARG A 581 -55.37 -9.03 45.97
C ARG A 581 -54.25 -9.93 45.43
N LEU A 582 -53.31 -9.38 44.67
CA LEU A 582 -52.20 -10.13 44.06
C LEU A 582 -51.11 -10.48 45.10
N ILE A 583 -50.93 -11.77 45.43
CA ILE A 583 -50.10 -12.18 46.59
C ILE A 583 -48.79 -12.93 46.25
N ASN A 584 -48.62 -13.57 45.09
CA ASN A 584 -47.34 -14.22 44.74
C ASN A 584 -47.14 -14.38 43.20
N PRO A 585 -45.92 -14.18 42.63
CA PRO A 585 -45.76 -14.03 41.17
C PRO A 585 -45.67 -15.33 40.36
N VAL A 586 -45.32 -16.48 40.96
CA VAL A 586 -45.18 -17.76 40.25
C VAL A 586 -45.63 -18.93 41.13
N ASN A 587 -46.62 -19.70 40.65
CA ASN A 587 -47.10 -21.00 41.17
C ASN A 587 -47.60 -21.08 42.62
N GLY A 588 -48.93 -20.93 42.79
CA GLY A 588 -49.68 -21.29 44.00
C GLY A 588 -51.17 -20.97 43.82
N ALA A 589 -52.08 -21.76 44.39
CA ALA A 589 -53.52 -21.55 44.26
C ALA A 589 -54.05 -20.45 45.20
N TYR A 590 -55.17 -19.82 44.86
CA TYR A 590 -55.87 -18.85 45.70
C TYR A 590 -57.35 -19.17 45.81
N GLY A 591 -57.85 -19.17 47.05
CA GLY A 591 -59.25 -19.28 47.44
C GLY A 591 -59.35 -18.99 48.94
N GLY A 592 -60.32 -18.16 49.33
CA GLY A 592 -60.44 -17.58 50.66
C GLY A 592 -60.96 -16.16 50.57
#